data_AF-A0A2L0I9P0-F1
#
_entry.id   AF-A0A2L0I9P0-F1
#
_cell.length_a   1.000
_cell.length_b   1.000
_cell.length_c   1.000
_cell.angle_alpha   90.00
_cell.angle_beta   90.00
_cell.angle_gamma   90.00
#
_symmetry.space_group_name_H-M   'P 1'
#
loop_
_entity.id
_entity.type
_entity.pdbx_description
1 polymer ?
#
loop_
_entity_poly.entity_id
_entity_poly.type
_entity_poly.pdbx_seq_one_letter_code
_entity_poly.pdbx_strand_id
1 'polypeptide(L)'
;MKQDKAVNTQDNIFEDVAQWESRNLGADESFVKSKGMSKKLKNLLNNRTSQKMQMISIRLPSTLIDDLKNIGEVEGIGYQALSREILQRFVDAENRKKFNDVVAQKRELQRQVELMEAQLKELKHA
;
A
#
# COMPACT_ATOMS: atom_id res chain seq x y z
N MET A 1 -54.22 -27.98 18.32
CA MET A 1 -52.95 -28.60 17.91
C MET A 1 -52.43 -27.83 16.71
N LYS A 2 -51.37 -27.04 16.89
CA LYS A 2 -50.70 -26.31 15.82
C LYS A 2 -49.71 -27.27 15.17
N GLN A 3 -49.83 -27.50 13.86
CA GLN A 3 -48.82 -28.24 13.10
C GLN A 3 -47.90 -27.20 12.46
N ASP A 4 -46.73 -27.03 13.07
CA ASP A 4 -45.62 -26.29 12.47
C ASP A 4 -45.09 -27.13 11.29
N LYS A 5 -45.43 -26.71 10.07
CA LYS A 5 -44.81 -27.26 8.86
C LYS A 5 -43.45 -26.60 8.70
N ALA A 6 -42.41 -27.32 9.09
CA ALA A 6 -41.03 -26.98 8.72
C ALA A 6 -40.96 -26.92 7.18
N VAL A 7 -40.83 -25.71 6.64
CA VAL A 7 -40.57 -25.48 5.22
C VAL A 7 -39.16 -26.02 4.94
N ASN A 8 -39.08 -26.98 4.02
CA ASN A 8 -37.85 -27.60 3.56
C ASN A 8 -37.01 -26.57 2.79
N THR A 9 -36.03 -25.95 3.46
CA THR A 9 -35.23 -24.81 2.96
C THR A 9 -34.23 -25.18 1.84
N GLN A 10 -34.22 -26.41 1.33
CA GLN A 10 -33.17 -26.86 0.40
C GLN A 10 -33.55 -26.85 -1.09
N ASP A 11 -34.82 -26.71 -1.47
CA ASP A 11 -35.21 -26.97 -2.86
C ASP A 11 -35.22 -25.75 -3.81
N ASN A 12 -35.02 -24.50 -3.35
CA ASN A 12 -35.27 -23.33 -4.21
C ASN A 12 -34.28 -22.16 -4.08
N ILE A 13 -32.97 -22.46 -4.03
CA ILE A 13 -31.94 -21.40 -4.02
C ILE A 13 -31.65 -20.88 -5.45
N PHE A 14 -32.04 -21.61 -6.49
CA PHE A 14 -31.73 -21.29 -7.89
C PHE A 14 -32.95 -21.05 -8.79
N GLU A 15 -34.16 -21.04 -8.22
CA GLU A 15 -35.40 -20.90 -8.99
C GLU A 15 -35.53 -19.52 -9.66
N ASP A 16 -34.89 -18.51 -9.09
CA ASP A 16 -34.92 -17.12 -9.53
C ASP A 16 -33.79 -16.74 -10.50
N VAL A 17 -32.85 -17.65 -10.78
CA VAL A 17 -31.72 -17.40 -11.71
C VAL A 17 -32.21 -16.94 -13.08
N ALA A 18 -33.26 -17.58 -13.61
CA ALA A 18 -33.85 -17.19 -14.90
C ALA A 18 -34.45 -15.77 -14.88
N GLN A 19 -34.88 -15.28 -13.72
CA GLN A 19 -35.44 -13.93 -13.55
C GLN A 19 -34.33 -12.86 -13.49
N TRP A 20 -33.12 -13.23 -13.05
CA TRP A 20 -31.93 -12.38 -13.14
C TRP A 20 -31.41 -12.30 -14.58
N GLU A 21 -31.31 -13.44 -15.28
CA GLU A 21 -30.86 -13.49 -16.69
C GLU A 21 -31.81 -12.73 -17.63
N SER A 22 -33.11 -12.81 -17.38
CA SER A 22 -34.12 -12.06 -18.14
C SER A 22 -34.22 -10.57 -17.75
N ARG A 23 -33.38 -10.10 -16.82
CA ARG A 23 -33.39 -8.73 -16.28
C ARG A 23 -34.71 -8.32 -15.64
N ASN A 24 -35.55 -9.28 -15.25
CA ASN A 24 -36.79 -8.99 -14.53
C ASN A 24 -36.50 -8.58 -13.07
N LEU A 25 -35.43 -9.13 -12.49
CA LEU A 25 -34.86 -8.70 -11.21
C LEU A 25 -33.65 -7.77 -11.44
N GLY A 26 -33.54 -6.71 -10.63
CA GLY A 26 -32.38 -5.81 -10.62
C GLY A 26 -32.32 -4.73 -11.70
N ALA A 27 -33.23 -4.72 -12.68
CA ALA A 27 -33.30 -3.70 -13.73
C ALA A 27 -34.16 -2.47 -13.38
N ASP A 28 -34.89 -2.50 -12.27
CA ASP A 28 -35.73 -1.41 -11.82
C ASP A 28 -34.87 -0.28 -11.20
N GLU A 29 -34.98 0.92 -11.77
CA GLU A 29 -34.27 2.14 -11.39
C GLU A 29 -34.47 2.51 -9.90
N SER A 30 -35.59 2.08 -9.32
CA SER A 30 -35.92 2.22 -7.89
C SER A 30 -34.84 1.63 -6.98
N PHE A 31 -34.21 0.53 -7.41
CA PHE A 31 -33.19 -0.21 -6.67
C PHE A 31 -31.76 0.18 -7.05
N VAL A 32 -31.58 1.02 -8.08
CA VAL A 32 -30.28 1.52 -8.57
C VAL A 32 -29.75 2.67 -7.71
N LYS A 33 -30.56 3.22 -6.79
CA LYS A 33 -30.14 4.32 -5.92
C LYS A 33 -29.00 3.87 -4.99
N SER A 34 -27.77 4.19 -5.40
CA SER A 34 -26.60 4.15 -4.54
C SER A 34 -26.90 4.96 -3.29
N LYS A 35 -27.17 4.28 -2.15
CA LYS A 35 -27.11 4.92 -0.84
C LYS A 35 -25.68 5.42 -0.67
N GLY A 36 -25.48 6.70 -0.97
CA GLY A 36 -24.18 7.34 -0.89
C GLY A 36 -23.56 7.05 0.47
N MET A 37 -22.36 6.46 0.46
CA MET A 37 -21.62 6.19 1.68
C MET A 37 -21.51 7.47 2.53
N SER A 38 -21.90 7.38 3.81
CA SER A 38 -21.89 8.52 4.73
C SER A 38 -20.55 9.25 4.69
N LYS A 39 -20.57 10.58 4.67
CA LYS A 39 -19.35 11.43 4.63
C LYS A 39 -18.36 11.09 5.75
N LYS A 40 -18.88 10.67 6.92
CA LYS A 40 -18.09 10.19 8.06
C LYS A 40 -17.33 8.91 7.73
N LEU A 41 -17.96 7.95 7.06
CA LEU A 41 -17.35 6.69 6.65
C LEU A 41 -16.31 6.89 5.54
N LYS A 42 -16.59 7.77 4.56
CA LYS A 42 -15.60 8.16 3.53
C LYS A 42 -14.35 8.77 4.14
N ASN A 43 -14.51 9.69 5.10
CA ASN A 43 -13.37 10.32 5.77
C ASN A 43 -12.57 9.33 6.62
N LEU A 44 -13.22 8.38 7.30
CA LEU A 44 -12.51 7.34 8.07
C LEU A 44 -11.68 6.41 7.18
N LEU A 45 -12.18 6.05 6.00
CA LEU A 45 -11.44 5.25 5.02
C LEU A 45 -10.25 6.03 4.45
N ASN A 46 -10.44 7.31 4.14
CA ASN A 46 -9.39 8.17 3.60
C ASN A 46 -8.32 8.58 4.65
N ASN A 47 -8.68 8.65 5.92
CA ASN A 47 -7.79 9.01 7.04
C ASN A 47 -6.94 7.84 7.56
N ARG A 48 -7.02 6.63 6.98
CA ARG A 48 -5.96 5.64 7.13
C ARG A 48 -4.73 6.09 6.32
N THR A 49 -4.07 7.11 6.83
CA THR A 49 -3.00 7.87 6.19
C THR A 49 -1.78 7.03 5.79
N SER A 50 -1.60 5.84 6.37
CA SER A 50 -0.50 4.92 6.03
C SER A 50 -0.59 4.28 4.64
N GLN A 51 -1.70 4.44 3.89
CA GLN A 51 -1.90 3.83 2.57
C GLN A 51 -2.37 4.83 1.50
N LYS A 52 -2.14 6.13 1.68
CA LYS A 52 -2.50 7.13 0.65
C LYS A 52 -1.54 7.03 -0.54
N MET A 53 -1.89 6.25 -1.54
CA MET A 53 -1.14 6.14 -2.79
C MET A 53 -1.52 7.27 -3.74
N GLN A 54 -0.53 7.89 -4.38
CA GLN A 54 -0.76 8.81 -5.49
C GLN A 54 -0.63 8.05 -6.81
N MET A 55 -1.59 8.23 -7.71
CA MET A 55 -1.43 7.72 -9.08
C MET A 55 -0.38 8.54 -9.80
N ILE A 56 0.64 7.87 -10.32
CA ILE A 56 1.66 8.45 -11.18
C ILE A 56 1.63 7.76 -12.53
N SER A 57 1.86 8.52 -13.59
CA SER A 57 2.08 7.99 -14.93
C SER A 57 3.57 8.12 -15.25
N ILE A 58 4.23 6.98 -15.45
CA ILE A 58 5.66 6.90 -15.80
C ILE A 58 5.81 6.10 -17.09
N ARG A 59 6.75 6.50 -17.94
CA ARG A 59 7.13 5.73 -19.13
C ARG A 59 8.32 4.85 -18.79
N LEU A 60 8.22 3.57 -19.11
CA LEU A 60 9.27 2.58 -18.93
C LEU A 60 9.52 1.85 -20.27
N PRO A 61 10.74 1.37 -20.53
CA PRO A 61 11.01 0.51 -21.69
C PRO A 61 10.10 -0.72 -21.70
N SER A 62 9.64 -1.13 -22.88
CA SER A 62 8.74 -2.28 -23.02
C SER A 62 9.37 -3.57 -22.49
N THR A 63 10.66 -3.79 -22.79
CA THR A 63 11.42 -4.96 -22.32
C THR A 63 11.44 -5.04 -20.79
N LEU A 64 11.65 -3.91 -20.11
CA LEU A 64 11.66 -3.85 -18.66
C LEU A 64 10.29 -4.19 -18.05
N ILE A 65 9.20 -3.74 -18.69
CA ILE A 65 7.84 -4.05 -18.24
C ILE A 65 7.59 -5.56 -18.35
N ASP A 66 8.03 -6.17 -19.43
CA ASP A 66 7.84 -7.60 -19.66
C ASP A 66 8.69 -8.44 -18.70
N ASP A 67 9.94 -8.06 -18.46
CA ASP A 67 10.80 -8.72 -17.47
C ASP A 67 10.20 -8.65 -16.05
N LEU A 68 9.70 -7.48 -15.65
CA LEU A 68 9.07 -7.30 -14.35
C LEU A 68 7.75 -8.08 -14.22
N LYS A 69 7.00 -8.28 -15.31
CA LYS A 69 5.83 -9.17 -15.29
C LYS A 69 6.25 -10.62 -15.10
N ASN A 70 7.24 -11.08 -15.86
CA ASN A 70 7.75 -12.45 -15.77
C ASN A 70 8.27 -12.76 -14.35
N ILE A 71 9.05 -11.84 -13.76
CA ILE A 71 9.53 -11.96 -12.38
C ILE A 71 8.35 -12.00 -11.40
N GLY A 72 7.35 -11.13 -11.61
CA GLY A 72 6.15 -11.10 -10.78
C GLY A 72 5.36 -12.41 -10.82
N GLU A 73 5.23 -13.03 -11.99
CA GLU A 73 4.56 -14.32 -12.14
C GLU A 73 5.29 -15.44 -11.39
N VAL A 74 6.62 -15.47 -11.46
CA VAL A 74 7.45 -16.45 -10.74
C VAL A 74 7.31 -16.31 -9.22
N GLU A 75 7.32 -15.07 -8.72
CA GLU A 75 7.21 -14.77 -7.28
C GLU A 75 5.75 -14.79 -6.77
N GLY A 76 4.76 -14.95 -7.66
CA GLY A 76 3.34 -14.92 -7.32
C GLY A 76 2.82 -13.52 -6.95
N ILE A 77 3.51 -12.45 -7.36
CA ILE A 77 3.19 -11.05 -7.04
C ILE A 77 2.92 -10.29 -8.34
N GLY A 78 1.81 -9.55 -8.41
CA GLY A 78 1.51 -8.74 -9.59
C GLY A 78 2.57 -7.67 -9.88
N TYR A 79 2.83 -7.40 -11.17
CA TYR A 79 3.80 -6.40 -11.66
C TYR A 79 3.75 -5.06 -10.91
N GLN A 80 2.55 -4.54 -10.65
CA GLN A 80 2.40 -3.24 -9.98
C GLN A 80 2.83 -3.28 -8.51
N ALA A 81 2.61 -4.41 -7.81
CA ALA A 81 3.04 -4.58 -6.44
C ALA A 81 4.56 -4.77 -6.37
N LEU A 82 5.13 -5.57 -7.28
CA LEU A 82 6.58 -5.74 -7.41
C LEU A 82 7.28 -4.40 -7.72
N SER A 83 6.75 -3.63 -8.66
CA SER A 83 7.30 -2.33 -9.04
C SER A 83 7.34 -1.36 -7.86
N ARG A 84 6.27 -1.33 -7.04
CA ARG A 84 6.22 -0.50 -5.83
C ARG A 84 7.29 -0.92 -4.82
N GLU A 85 7.42 -2.22 -4.58
CA GLU A 85 8.38 -2.76 -3.63
C GLU A 85 9.83 -2.46 -4.05
N ILE A 86 10.14 -2.60 -5.34
CA ILE A 86 11.48 -2.29 -5.88
C ILE A 86 11.81 -0.81 -5.65
N LEU A 87 10.88 0.10 -5.97
CA LEU A 87 11.07 1.54 -5.78
C LEU A 87 11.25 1.88 -4.29
N GLN A 88 10.47 1.27 -3.41
CA GLN A 88 10.60 1.47 -1.96
C GLN A 88 11.96 0.99 -1.45
N ARG A 89 12.37 -0.22 -1.83
CA ARG A 89 13.68 -0.80 -1.45
C ARG A 89 14.84 0.06 -1.92
N PHE A 90 14.75 0.60 -3.13
CA PHE A 90 15.77 1.50 -3.68
C PHE A 90 15.87 2.79 -2.87
N VAL A 91 14.74 3.45 -2.59
CA VAL A 91 14.72 4.68 -1.78
C VAL A 91 15.26 4.43 -0.37
N ASP A 92 14.87 3.32 0.26
CA ASP A 92 15.34 2.98 1.60
C ASP A 92 16.86 2.72 1.63
N ALA A 93 17.40 2.06 0.60
CA ALA A 93 18.84 1.84 0.47
C ALA A 93 19.63 3.15 0.32
N GLU A 94 19.15 4.05 -0.54
CA GLU A 94 19.78 5.37 -0.75
C GLU A 94 19.71 6.24 0.52
N ASN A 95 18.59 6.20 1.23
CA ASN A 95 18.45 6.94 2.50
C ASN A 95 19.39 6.39 3.59
N ARG A 96 19.52 5.05 3.69
CA ARG A 96 20.48 4.43 4.62
C ARG A 96 21.91 4.85 4.31
N LYS A 97 22.29 4.88 3.03
CA LYS A 97 23.63 5.33 2.60
C LYS A 97 23.91 6.77 3.05
N LYS A 98 23.00 7.70 2.73
CA LYS A 98 23.11 9.11 3.15
C LYS A 98 23.22 9.26 4.66
N PHE A 99 22.42 8.50 5.42
CA PHE A 99 22.48 8.54 6.88
C PHE A 99 23.83 8.07 7.41
N ASN A 100 24.36 6.97 6.86
CA ASN A 100 25.67 6.45 7.24
C ASN A 100 26.79 7.46 6.94
N ASP A 101 26.72 8.17 5.81
CA ASP A 101 27.68 9.21 5.46
C ASP A 101 27.66 10.37 6.47
N VAL A 102 26.46 10.83 6.86
CA VAL A 102 26.29 11.89 7.88
C VAL A 102 26.82 11.43 9.24
N VAL A 103 26.55 10.17 9.64
CA VAL A 103 27.07 9.62 10.89
C VAL A 103 28.60 9.54 10.86
N ALA A 104 29.20 9.15 9.73
CA ALA A 104 30.64 9.10 9.57
C ALA A 104 31.27 10.51 9.70
N GLN A 105 30.70 11.51 9.02
CA GLN A 105 31.15 12.90 9.11
C GLN A 105 31.04 13.46 10.52
N LYS A 106 29.93 13.19 11.21
CA LYS A 106 29.73 13.61 12.61
C LYS A 106 30.79 13.00 13.54
N ARG A 107 31.09 11.71 13.38
CA ARG A 107 32.12 11.02 14.18
C ARG A 107 33.50 11.59 13.94
N GLU A 108 33.81 11.95 12.69
CA GLU A 108 35.10 12.56 12.34
C GLU A 108 35.23 13.96 12.95
N LEU A 109 34.18 14.78 12.83
CA LEU A 109 34.17 16.10 13.43
C LEU A 109 34.28 16.05 14.96
N GLN A 110 33.60 15.11 15.61
CA GLN A 110 33.71 14.90 17.05
C GLN A 110 35.15 14.57 17.47
N ARG A 111 35.84 13.70 16.71
CA ARG A 111 37.25 13.39 16.95
C ARG A 111 38.15 14.62 16.78
N GLN A 112 37.90 15.44 15.77
CA GLN A 112 38.67 16.68 15.57
C GLN A 112 38.44 17.69 16.69
N VAL A 113 37.20 17.85 17.15
CA VAL A 113 36.86 18.73 18.29
C VAL A 113 37.57 18.25 19.55
N GLU A 114 37.53 16.95 19.85
CA GLU A 114 38.18 16.37 21.03
C GLU A 114 39.71 16.56 21.01
N LEU A 115 40.34 16.37 19.83
CA LEU A 115 41.77 16.64 19.65
C LEU A 115 42.10 18.13 19.85
N MET A 116 41.28 19.03 19.31
CA MET A 116 41.47 20.47 19.45
C MET A 116 41.31 20.93 20.91
N GLU A 117 40.35 20.37 21.64
CA GLU A 117 40.16 20.61 23.08
C GLU A 117 41.37 20.14 23.90
N ALA A 118 41.92 18.97 23.58
CA ALA A 118 43.13 18.46 24.23
C ALA A 118 44.33 19.39 24.01
N GLN A 119 44.56 19.85 22.78
CA GLN A 119 45.63 20.80 22.44
C GLN A 119 45.48 22.14 23.17
N LEU A 120 44.25 22.67 23.25
CA LEU A 120 43.97 23.90 23.99
C LEU A 120 44.24 23.75 25.49
N LYS A 121 43.99 22.57 26.05
CA LYS A 121 44.25 22.29 27.47
C LYS A 121 45.74 22.25 27.77
N GLU A 122 46.55 21.68 26.87
CA GLU A 122 48.01 21.67 27.00
C GLU A 122 48.59 23.09 26.93
N LEU A 123 48.12 23.91 25.98
CA LEU A 123 48.56 25.31 25.85
C LEU A 123 48.18 26.21 27.03
N LYS A 124 47.07 25.92 27.73
CA LYS A 124 46.65 26.66 28.94
C LYS A 124 47.44 26.28 30.19
N HIS A 125 48.12 25.15 30.18
CA HIS A 125 48.92 24.66 31.30
C HIS A 125 50.43 24.92 31.13
N ALA A 126 50.86 25.43 29.96
CA ALA A 126 52.20 25.94 29.70
C ALA A 126 52.31 27.44 30.00
#